data_AF-A0A0D9XY63-F1
#
_entry.id   AF-A0A0D9XY63-F1
#
_cell.length_a   1.000
_cell.length_b   1.000
_cell.length_c   1.000
_cell.angle_alpha   90.00
_cell.angle_beta   90.00
_cell.angle_gamma   90.00
#
_symmetry.space_group_name_H-M   'P 1'
#
loop_
_entity.id
_entity.type
_entity.pdbx_description
1 polymer ?
#
loop_
_entity_poly.entity_id
_entity_poly.type
_entity_poly.pdbx_seq_one_letter_code
_entity_poly.pdbx_strand_id
1 'polypeptide(L)'
;MVSAKVAGRVLFLLLLASFATIPLLAAAFANDVWPNGKKVHPPNPPPPPSTEECTHAQKVEILCECKLYINKHSMLFPTPSSPCCNAVRNVPNLDMVCIYNLLTSSEKDMYNPTRFKSGLPIFCRL
;
A
#
# COMPACT_ATOMS: atom_id res chain seq x y z
N MET A 1 -42.41 -21.22 -23.01
CA MET A 1 -43.49 -20.22 -22.81
C MET A 1 -43.93 -20.33 -21.35
N VAL A 2 -44.12 -19.32 -20.50
CA VAL A 2 -44.02 -17.86 -20.49
C VAL A 2 -43.86 -17.47 -19.00
N SER A 3 -43.09 -16.41 -18.76
CA SER A 3 -42.97 -15.54 -17.59
C SER A 3 -43.90 -15.70 -16.39
N ALA A 4 -43.30 -15.55 -15.19
CA ALA A 4 -43.85 -14.65 -14.18
C ALA A 4 -42.73 -13.72 -13.65
N LYS A 5 -42.92 -12.45 -13.94
CA LYS A 5 -42.05 -11.30 -13.71
C LYS A 5 -42.67 -10.51 -12.54
N VAL A 6 -41.84 -9.73 -11.85
CA VAL A 6 -42.23 -8.56 -11.02
C VAL A 6 -42.67 -8.85 -9.58
N ALA A 7 -41.70 -8.88 -8.67
CA ALA A 7 -41.90 -8.45 -7.28
C ALA A 7 -40.67 -7.72 -6.68
N GLY A 8 -39.77 -7.22 -7.53
CA GLY A 8 -38.49 -6.61 -7.10
C GLY A 8 -38.41 -5.09 -7.22
N ARG A 9 -39.46 -4.40 -7.71
CA ARG A 9 -39.41 -2.96 -7.98
C ARG A 9 -39.84 -2.07 -6.81
N VAL A 10 -40.64 -2.57 -5.88
CA VAL A 10 -41.08 -1.77 -4.72
C VAL A 10 -39.94 -1.65 -3.70
N LEU A 11 -39.17 -2.71 -3.49
CA LEU A 11 -38.02 -2.70 -2.57
C LEU A 11 -36.89 -1.77 -3.05
N PHE A 12 -36.69 -1.66 -4.37
CA PHE A 12 -35.68 -0.77 -4.95
C PHE A 12 -36.05 0.72 -4.85
N LEU A 13 -37.35 1.06 -4.86
CA LEU A 13 -37.81 2.44 -4.70
C LEU A 13 -37.72 2.94 -3.25
N LEU A 14 -37.85 2.05 -2.26
CA LEU A 14 -37.70 2.40 -0.84
C LEU A 14 -36.25 2.75 -0.46
N LEU A 15 -35.24 2.18 -1.13
CA LEU A 15 -33.83 2.45 -0.85
C LEU A 15 -33.33 3.81 -1.38
N LEU A 16 -34.05 4.43 -2.31
CA LEU A 16 -33.65 5.74 -2.88
C LEU A 16 -34.12 6.94 -2.04
N ALA A 17 -35.01 6.74 -1.07
CA ALA A 17 -35.58 7.82 -0.26
C ALA A 17 -34.68 8.29 0.90
N SER A 18 -33.58 7.59 1.20
CA SER A 18 -32.67 7.91 2.32
C SER A 18 -31.52 8.86 1.99
N PHE A 19 -31.42 9.37 0.74
CA PHE A 19 -30.37 10.31 0.34
C PHE A 19 -30.77 11.78 0.41
N ALA A 20 -31.84 12.11 1.14
CA ALA A 20 -32.16 13.50 1.42
C ALA A 20 -31.36 13.98 2.64
N THR A 21 -30.48 14.96 2.39
CA THR A 21 -29.82 15.88 3.35
C THR A 21 -28.40 15.51 3.81
N ILE A 22 -27.43 15.60 2.90
CA ILE A 22 -26.06 15.99 3.29
C ILE A 22 -25.92 17.47 2.92
N PRO A 23 -25.77 18.39 3.89
CA PRO A 23 -25.45 19.77 3.60
C PRO A 23 -24.05 19.83 2.97
N LEU A 24 -24.00 20.31 1.73
CA LEU A 24 -22.79 20.70 1.02
C LEU A 24 -22.20 21.92 1.75
N LEU A 25 -21.39 21.68 2.79
CA LEU A 25 -20.61 22.74 3.40
C LEU A 25 -19.46 23.07 2.44
N ALA A 26 -19.72 24.06 1.59
CA ALA A 26 -18.70 24.75 0.83
C ALA A 26 -17.70 25.39 1.80
N ALA A 27 -16.55 24.75 1.97
CA ALA A 27 -15.33 25.44 2.38
C ALA A 27 -14.39 25.40 1.18
N ALA A 28 -14.36 26.53 0.48
CA ALA A 28 -13.38 26.82 -0.54
C ALA A 28 -11.98 26.74 0.07
N PHE A 29 -11.14 25.84 -0.43
CA PHE A 29 -9.70 26.06 -0.44
C PHE A 29 -9.26 26.08 -1.90
N ALA A 30 -8.83 27.28 -2.26
CA ALA A 30 -8.09 27.76 -3.41
C ALA A 30 -7.72 26.74 -4.51
N ASN A 31 -7.97 27.17 -5.74
CA ASN A 31 -7.39 26.61 -6.94
C ASN A 31 -5.86 26.66 -6.87
N ASP A 32 -5.22 25.50 -6.76
CA ASP A 32 -3.86 25.32 -7.25
C ASP A 32 -3.96 24.57 -8.58
N VAL A 33 -3.88 25.33 -9.67
CA VAL A 33 -3.60 24.81 -11.00
C VAL A 33 -2.25 24.07 -10.91
N TRP A 34 -2.26 22.76 -11.13
CA TRP A 34 -1.05 21.94 -11.22
C TRP A 34 -0.54 21.95 -12.66
N PRO A 35 0.57 22.65 -13.02
CA PRO A 35 1.18 22.45 -14.30
C PRO A 35 2.10 21.22 -14.21
N ASN A 36 1.88 20.28 -15.12
CA ASN A 36 2.81 19.23 -15.52
C ASN A 36 2.81 17.93 -14.67
N GLY A 37 2.39 16.84 -15.31
CA GLY A 37 2.31 15.50 -14.77
C GLY A 37 3.66 14.82 -14.57
N LYS A 38 4.41 15.22 -13.54
CA LYS A 38 5.42 14.36 -12.91
C LYS A 38 4.90 13.88 -11.57
N LYS A 39 4.82 12.55 -11.40
CA LYS A 39 4.63 11.95 -10.08
C LYS A 39 5.78 12.42 -9.20
N VAL A 40 5.49 13.35 -8.31
CA VAL A 40 6.41 13.78 -7.25
C VAL A 40 6.39 12.64 -6.25
N HIS A 41 7.47 11.84 -6.23
CA HIS A 41 7.75 10.99 -5.06
C HIS A 41 7.77 11.93 -3.85
N PRO A 42 7.09 11.58 -2.74
CA PRO A 42 7.15 12.39 -1.52
C PRO A 42 8.62 12.70 -1.18
N PRO A 43 8.93 13.91 -0.66
CA PRO A 43 10.29 14.23 -0.24
C PRO A 43 10.77 13.12 0.69
N ASN A 44 12.01 12.63 0.45
CA ASN A 44 12.60 11.57 1.25
C ASN A 44 12.32 11.83 2.73
N PRO A 45 11.65 10.92 3.44
CA PRO A 45 11.40 11.10 4.85
C PRO A 45 12.73 11.35 5.57
N PRO A 46 12.78 12.24 6.59
CA PRO A 46 13.94 12.32 7.45
C PRO A 46 14.26 10.91 7.98
N PRO A 47 15.54 10.53 8.09
CA PRO A 47 15.90 9.21 8.59
C PRO A 47 15.21 9.00 9.95
N PRO A 48 14.52 7.85 10.15
CA PRO A 48 13.81 7.61 11.39
C PRO A 48 14.78 7.70 12.58
N PRO A 49 14.31 8.15 13.75
CA PRO A 49 15.13 8.15 14.96
C PRO A 49 15.72 6.74 15.17
N SER A 50 16.93 6.66 15.74
CA SER A 50 17.68 5.41 15.94
C SER A 50 17.09 4.50 17.03
N THR A 51 15.77 4.39 17.06
CA THR A 51 15.09 3.30 17.75
C THR A 51 15.33 2.06 16.90
N GLU A 52 15.91 1.01 17.48
CA GLU A 52 16.11 -0.28 16.80
C GLU A 52 14.79 -0.92 16.32
N GLU A 53 13.65 -0.30 16.67
CA GLU A 53 12.31 -0.71 16.29
C GLU A 53 11.94 -0.26 14.87
N CYS A 54 11.27 -1.17 14.17
CA CYS A 54 10.78 -0.92 12.83
C CYS A 54 9.44 -0.20 12.85
N THR A 55 9.24 0.68 11.89
CA THR A 55 8.11 1.60 11.85
C THR A 55 7.08 1.20 10.80
N HIS A 56 5.84 1.67 10.98
CA HIS A 56 4.80 1.53 9.96
C HIS A 56 5.17 2.23 8.64
N ALA A 57 5.93 3.34 8.68
CA ALA A 57 6.41 4.02 7.49
C ALA A 57 7.34 3.12 6.66
N GLN A 58 8.33 2.48 7.31
CA GLN A 58 9.20 1.50 6.66
C GLN A 58 8.41 0.32 6.09
N LYS A 59 7.39 -0.17 6.81
CA LYS A 59 6.49 -1.22 6.27
C LYS A 59 5.84 -0.77 4.97
N VAL A 60 5.23 0.40 4.94
CA VAL A 60 4.56 0.94 3.74
C VAL A 60 5.53 1.09 2.58
N GLU A 61 6.73 1.63 2.86
CA GLU A 61 7.77 1.82 1.83
C GLU A 61 8.24 0.48 1.24
N ILE A 62 8.56 -0.51 2.09
CA ILE A 62 8.92 -1.87 1.64
C ILE A 62 7.79 -2.49 0.81
N LEU A 63 6.54 -2.39 1.26
CA LEU A 63 5.41 -2.96 0.52
C LEU A 63 5.15 -2.26 -0.81
N CYS A 64 5.51 -0.98 -0.94
CA CYS A 64 5.40 -0.24 -2.18
C CYS A 64 6.53 -0.63 -3.15
N GLU A 65 7.78 -0.46 -2.71
CA GLU A 65 8.95 -0.55 -3.59
C GLU A 65 9.34 -2.00 -3.89
N CYS A 66 9.18 -2.92 -2.92
CA CYS A 66 9.60 -4.30 -3.06
C CYS A 66 8.49 -5.25 -3.52
N LYS A 67 7.25 -4.77 -3.72
CA LYS A 67 6.06 -5.57 -4.03
C LYS A 67 6.30 -6.65 -5.08
N LEU A 68 7.01 -6.27 -6.14
CA LEU A 68 7.29 -7.16 -7.26
C LEU A 68 8.16 -8.34 -6.83
N TYR A 69 9.10 -8.21 -5.92
CA TYR A 69 9.94 -9.33 -5.47
C TYR A 69 9.23 -10.23 -4.45
N ILE A 70 8.60 -9.59 -3.46
CA ILE A 70 8.04 -10.29 -2.28
C ILE A 70 6.72 -11.01 -2.58
N ASN A 71 6.05 -10.72 -3.70
CA ASN A 71 4.82 -11.41 -4.08
C ASN A 71 5.06 -12.91 -4.29
N LYS A 72 4.15 -13.76 -3.78
CA LYS A 72 4.22 -15.23 -3.89
C LYS A 72 4.41 -15.75 -5.32
N HIS A 73 3.86 -15.07 -6.31
CA HIS A 73 3.83 -15.53 -7.70
C HIS A 73 4.85 -14.83 -8.61
N SER A 74 5.69 -13.96 -8.07
CA SER A 74 6.65 -13.24 -8.89
C SER A 74 7.91 -14.06 -9.20
N MET A 75 8.56 -13.75 -10.31
CA MET A 75 9.91 -14.23 -10.66
C MET A 75 10.93 -13.10 -10.76
N LEU A 76 10.53 -11.86 -10.44
CA LEU A 76 11.39 -10.68 -10.54
C LEU A 76 12.27 -10.56 -9.29
N PHE A 77 13.53 -10.19 -9.49
CA PHE A 77 14.50 -9.94 -8.42
C PHE A 77 14.84 -8.45 -8.35
N PRO A 78 15.07 -7.88 -7.15
CA PRO A 78 15.49 -6.49 -7.03
C PRO A 78 16.95 -6.36 -7.49
N THR A 79 17.27 -5.24 -8.15
CA THR A 79 18.65 -4.87 -8.40
C THR A 79 19.23 -4.15 -7.17
N PRO A 80 20.54 -4.24 -6.88
CA PRO A 80 21.13 -3.61 -5.70
C PRO A 80 20.90 -2.09 -5.60
N SER A 81 20.80 -1.40 -6.74
CA SER A 81 20.52 0.05 -6.81
C SER A 81 19.03 0.40 -6.93
N SER A 82 18.13 -0.60 -6.89
CA SER A 82 16.70 -0.36 -7.00
C SER A 82 16.14 0.41 -5.80
N PRO A 83 15.02 1.13 -5.98
CA PRO A 83 14.28 1.72 -4.87
C PRO A 83 13.93 0.73 -3.76
N CYS A 84 13.61 -0.53 -4.12
CA CYS A 84 13.39 -1.58 -3.15
C CYS A 84 14.60 -1.79 -2.23
N CYS A 85 15.81 -1.92 -2.79
CA CYS A 85 17.00 -2.10 -1.96
C CYS A 85 17.40 -0.85 -1.17
N ASN A 86 17.08 0.35 -1.65
CA ASN A 86 17.21 1.56 -0.84
C ASN A 86 16.29 1.51 0.40
N ALA A 87 15.02 1.14 0.22
CA ALA A 87 14.07 1.00 1.32
C ALA A 87 14.51 -0.08 2.32
N VAL A 88 15.02 -1.23 1.84
CA VAL A 88 15.57 -2.29 2.71
C VAL A 88 16.76 -1.79 3.53
N ARG A 89 17.68 -1.02 2.93
CA ARG A 89 18.83 -0.44 3.65
C ARG A 89 18.43 0.59 4.71
N ASN A 90 17.24 1.18 4.61
CA ASN A 90 16.69 2.07 5.63
C ASN A 90 16.04 1.34 6.82
N VAL A 91 15.93 0.02 6.77
CA VAL A 91 15.46 -0.80 7.90
C VAL A 91 16.62 -1.05 8.86
N PRO A 92 16.46 -0.80 10.19
CA PRO A 92 17.51 -1.05 11.18
C PRO A 92 18.06 -2.46 11.07
N ASN A 93 19.40 -2.58 10.98
CA ASN A 93 20.11 -3.85 10.89
C ASN A 93 19.68 -4.76 9.73
N LEU A 94 18.97 -4.23 8.72
CA LEU A 94 18.32 -5.01 7.66
C LEU A 94 17.34 -6.08 8.20
N ASP A 95 16.79 -5.87 9.39
CA ASP A 95 15.87 -6.82 10.01
C ASP A 95 14.53 -6.82 9.26
N MET A 96 14.40 -7.65 8.23
CA MET A 96 13.12 -7.75 7.53
C MET A 96 12.07 -8.57 8.31
N VAL A 97 12.45 -9.22 9.42
CA VAL A 97 11.52 -9.95 10.29
C VAL A 97 10.69 -8.97 11.11
N CYS A 98 11.28 -7.89 11.65
CA CYS A 98 10.51 -6.85 12.33
C CYS A 98 9.43 -6.24 11.42
N ILE A 99 9.75 -5.93 10.16
CA ILE A 99 8.80 -5.38 9.18
C ILE A 99 7.71 -6.40 8.88
N TYR A 100 8.09 -7.67 8.69
CA TYR A 100 7.13 -8.74 8.46
C TYR A 100 6.14 -8.90 9.62
N ASN A 101 6.58 -8.65 10.86
CA ASN A 101 5.71 -8.72 12.03
C ASN A 101 4.66 -7.60 12.06
N LEU A 102 4.94 -6.44 11.45
CA LEU A 102 3.98 -5.34 11.28
C LEU A 102 2.92 -5.60 10.20
N LEU A 103 3.05 -6.69 9.43
CA LEU A 103 2.07 -7.04 8.40
C LEU A 103 0.77 -7.56 9.01
N THR A 104 -0.35 -7.14 8.43
CA THR A 104 -1.67 -7.73 8.72
C THR A 104 -1.73 -9.17 8.21
N SER A 105 -2.70 -9.95 8.67
CA SER A 105 -2.90 -11.32 8.19
C SER A 105 -3.11 -11.35 6.67
N SER A 106 -3.90 -10.43 6.12
CA SER A 106 -4.15 -10.35 4.68
C SER A 106 -2.88 -10.00 3.88
N GLU A 107 -2.02 -9.14 4.40
CA GLU A 107 -0.73 -8.84 3.78
C GLU A 107 0.20 -10.08 3.79
N LYS A 108 0.25 -10.83 4.90
CA LYS A 108 1.03 -12.08 5.01
C LYS A 108 0.56 -13.13 4.00
N ASP A 109 -0.74 -13.16 3.68
CA ASP A 109 -1.27 -14.07 2.67
C ASP A 109 -0.86 -13.72 1.24
N MET A 110 -0.47 -12.46 0.97
CA MET A 110 -0.04 -12.03 -0.36
C MET A 110 1.45 -12.27 -0.64
N TYR A 111 2.27 -12.34 0.40
CA TYR A 111 3.72 -12.31 0.26
C TYR A 111 4.40 -13.63 0.60
N ASN A 112 5.51 -13.92 -0.08
CA ASN A 112 6.34 -15.07 0.22
C ASN A 112 7.21 -14.75 1.45
N PRO A 113 7.04 -15.48 2.57
CA PRO A 113 7.73 -15.14 3.82
C PRO A 113 9.24 -15.29 3.70
N THR A 114 9.74 -16.28 2.96
CA THR A 114 11.18 -16.51 2.77
C THR A 114 11.82 -15.38 1.98
N ARG A 115 11.19 -14.96 0.88
CA ARG A 115 11.67 -13.81 0.10
C ARG A 115 11.65 -12.52 0.90
N PHE A 116 10.58 -12.30 1.67
CA PHE A 116 10.45 -11.10 2.48
C PHE A 116 11.52 -11.05 3.59
N LYS A 117 11.59 -12.09 4.43
CA LYS A 117 12.43 -12.09 5.63
C LYS A 117 13.92 -12.29 5.35
N SER A 118 14.26 -13.14 4.39
CA SER A 118 15.64 -13.56 4.13
C SER A 118 16.12 -13.14 2.75
N GLY A 119 15.25 -13.15 1.76
CA GLY A 119 15.60 -12.77 0.40
C GLY A 119 16.02 -11.31 0.27
N LEU A 120 15.18 -10.38 0.74
CA LEU A 120 15.46 -8.95 0.71
C LEU A 120 16.83 -8.57 1.32
N PRO A 121 17.18 -8.99 2.55
CA PRO A 121 18.49 -8.62 3.12
C PRO A 121 19.66 -9.25 2.35
N ILE A 122 19.50 -10.42 1.71
CA ILE A 122 20.56 -11.04 0.90
C ILE A 122 20.82 -10.23 -0.38
N PHE A 123 19.76 -9.84 -1.11
CA PHE A 123 19.92 -9.13 -2.38
C PHE A 123 20.30 -7.66 -2.22
N CYS A 124 19.93 -7.04 -1.10
CA CYS A 124 20.06 -5.59 -0.91
C CYS A 124 21.20 -5.16 0.02
N ARG A 125 22.04 -6.08 0.48
CA ARG A 125 23.20 -5.78 1.34
C ARG A 125 24.34 -5.04 0.62
N LEU A 126 24.39 -5.15 -0.71
CA LEU A 126 25.46 -4.60 -1.56
C LEU A 126 25.36 -3.08 -1.73
#